data_AF-A0A0R1QQF4-F1
#
_entry.id   AF-A0A0R1QQF4-F1
#
_cell.length_a   1.000
_cell.length_b   1.000
_cell.length_c   1.000
_cell.angle_alpha   90.00
_cell.angle_beta   90.00
_cell.angle_gamma   90.00
#
_symmetry.space_group_name_H-M   'P 1'
#
loop_
_entity.id
_entity.type
_entity.pdbx_description
1 polymer ?
#
loop_
_entity_poly.entity_id
_entity_poly.type
_entity_poly.pdbx_seq_one_letter_code
_entity_poly.pdbx_strand_id
1 'polypeptide(L)' 'MDKDLILNTLLTIDDPFYFNTFENAEAEDEWYRINERFIQDDLQKYFPDTIDTHDQKVWNYIRSKLKQFELE' A
#
# COMPACT_ATOMS: atom_id res chain seq x y z
N MET A 1 4.06 -15.60 2.65
CA MET A 1 3.99 -14.18 2.26
C MET A 1 5.41 -13.65 2.26
N ASP A 2 5.89 -13.22 1.10
CA ASP A 2 7.27 -12.76 0.90
C ASP A 2 7.37 -11.26 1.24
N LYS A 3 7.58 -10.97 2.52
CA LYS A 3 7.56 -9.60 3.08
C LYS A 3 8.69 -8.74 2.55
N ASP A 4 9.87 -9.35 2.32
CA ASP A 4 11.06 -8.63 1.84
C ASP A 4 10.89 -8.23 0.38
N LEU A 5 10.29 -9.10 -0.44
CA LEU A 5 9.91 -8.76 -1.81
C LEU A 5 8.92 -7.58 -1.84
N ILE A 6 7.88 -7.60 -1.00
CA ILE A 6 6.92 -6.49 -0.89
C ILE A 6 7.65 -5.18 -0.55
N LEU A 7 8.47 -5.19 0.50
CA LEU A 7 9.17 -3.98 0.96
C LEU A 7 10.11 -3.42 -0.11
N ASN A 8 10.93 -4.27 -0.74
CA ASN A 8 11.85 -3.84 -1.78
C ASN A 8 11.08 -3.23 -2.97
N THR A 9 9.97 -3.83 -3.39
CA THR A 9 9.14 -3.28 -4.46
C THR A 9 8.55 -1.93 -4.06
N LEU A 10 7.97 -1.79 -2.86
CA LEU A 10 7.39 -0.52 -2.39
C LEU A 10 8.44 0.60 -2.35
N LEU A 11 9.68 0.31 -1.95
CA LEU A 11 10.78 1.28 -1.96
C LEU A 11 11.18 1.73 -3.38
N THR A 12 10.83 0.97 -4.42
CA THR A 12 11.11 1.33 -5.81
C THR A 12 10.00 2.15 -6.48
N ILE A 13 8.84 2.29 -5.81
CA ILE A 13 7.73 3.09 -6.34
C ILE A 13 8.08 4.57 -6.18
N ASP A 14 8.27 5.24 -7.32
CA ASP A 14 8.47 6.68 -7.42
C ASP A 14 7.24 7.33 -8.06
N ASP A 15 6.07 7.12 -7.46
CA ASP A 15 4.81 7.69 -7.93
C ASP A 15 4.29 8.74 -6.94
N PRO A 16 4.19 10.03 -7.37
CA PRO A 16 3.65 11.13 -6.58
C PRO A 16 2.29 10.87 -5.94
N PHE A 17 1.47 9.98 -6.51
CA PHE A 17 0.17 9.60 -5.96
C PHE A 17 0.28 9.00 -4.55
N TYR A 18 1.35 8.25 -4.27
CA TYR A 18 1.60 7.65 -2.96
C TYR A 18 2.28 8.61 -1.98
N PHE A 19 2.80 9.75 -2.46
CA PHE A 19 3.49 10.77 -1.65
C PHE A 19 2.57 11.88 -1.15
N ASN A 20 1.25 11.65 -1.10
CA ASN A 20 0.30 12.60 -0.52
C ASN A 20 0.64 12.87 0.95
N THR A 21 0.82 14.12 1.34
CA THR A 21 0.99 14.50 2.75
C THR A 21 -0.39 14.57 3.42
N PHE A 22 -0.62 13.73 4.43
CA PHE A 22 -1.89 13.73 5.17
C PHE A 22 -1.80 14.60 6.43
N GLU A 23 -2.90 15.25 6.79
CA GLU A 23 -2.95 16.10 7.99
C GLU A 23 -2.99 15.29 9.29
N ASN A 24 -3.62 14.11 9.27
CA ASN A 24 -3.76 13.21 10.41
C ASN A 24 -4.07 11.77 9.94
N ALA A 25 -4.09 10.84 10.89
CA ALA A 25 -4.34 9.41 10.65
C ALA A 25 -5.74 9.13 10.07
N GLU A 26 -6.76 9.91 10.44
CA GLU A 26 -8.14 9.71 9.97
C GLU A 26 -8.28 10.08 8.49
N ALA A 27 -7.71 11.21 8.07
CA ALA A 27 -7.67 11.64 6.68
C ALA A 27 -6.89 10.65 5.81
N GLU A 28 -5.77 10.12 6.33
CA GLU A 28 -5.01 9.07 5.66
C GLU A 28 -5.83 7.77 5.51
N ASP A 29 -6.50 7.32 6.56
CA ASP A 29 -7.29 6.10 6.52
C ASP A 29 -8.49 6.18 5.57
N GLU A 30 -9.15 7.34 5.53
CA GLU A 30 -10.24 7.59 4.59
C GLU A 30 -9.72 7.61 3.15
N TRP A 31 -8.56 8.22 2.89
CA TRP A 31 -7.95 8.20 1.56
C TRP A 31 -7.61 6.78 1.11
N TYR A 32 -6.98 5.97 1.97
CA TYR A 32 -6.72 4.57 1.63
C TYR A 32 -8.00 3.77 1.42
N ARG A 33 -9.06 4.01 2.21
CA ARG A 33 -10.36 3.35 2.04
C ARG A 33 -11.00 3.67 0.69
N ILE A 34 -10.92 4.92 0.24
CA ILE A 34 -11.47 5.35 -1.05
C ILE A 34 -10.67 4.77 -2.23
N ASN A 35 -9.34 4.77 -2.12
CA ASN A 35 -8.43 4.40 -3.21
C ASN A 35 -7.96 2.94 -3.16
N GLU A 36 -8.40 2.16 -2.18
CA GLU A 36 -7.94 0.80 -1.89
C GLU A 36 -7.84 -0.07 -3.15
N ARG A 37 -8.95 -0.20 -3.87
CA ARG A 37 -9.02 -1.06 -5.05
C ARG A 37 -8.08 -0.61 -6.17
N PHE A 38 -7.98 0.71 -6.38
CA PHE A 38 -7.08 1.26 -7.39
C PHE A 38 -5.62 0.97 -7.04
N ILE A 39 -5.25 1.15 -5.77
CA ILE A 39 -3.90 0.89 -5.29
C ILE A 39 -3.56 -0.60 -5.39
N GLN A 40 -4.48 -1.50 -5.00
CA GLN A 40 -4.29 -2.93 -5.17
C GLN A 40 -4.07 -3.29 -6.65
N ASP A 41 -4.95 -2.84 -7.54
CA ASP A 41 -4.84 -3.11 -8.99
C ASP A 41 -3.53 -2.56 -9.58
N ASP A 42 -3.05 -1.41 -9.09
CA ASP A 42 -1.79 -0.82 -9.51
C ASP A 42 -0.57 -1.59 -8.99
N LEU A 43 -0.54 -1.91 -7.70
CA LEU A 43 0.52 -2.70 -7.08
C LEU A 43 0.59 -4.13 -7.64
N GLN A 44 -0.54 -4.71 -8.05
CA GLN A 44 -0.59 -6.05 -8.65
C GLN A 44 0.28 -6.16 -9.90
N LYS A 45 0.50 -5.05 -10.64
CA LYS A 45 1.37 -5.01 -11.83
C LYS A 45 2.82 -5.32 -11.51
N TYR A 46 3.27 -5.06 -10.28
CA TYR A 46 4.62 -5.37 -9.82
C TYR A 46 4.76 -6.81 -9.33
N PHE A 47 3.65 -7.53 -9.15
CA PHE A 47 3.61 -8.90 -8.64
C PHE A 47 2.72 -9.82 -9.49
N PRO A 48 2.89 -9.89 -10.82
CA PRO A 48 1.95 -10.56 -11.70
C PRO A 48 1.68 -12.04 -11.34
N ASP A 49 2.70 -12.74 -10.82
CA ASP A 49 2.62 -14.19 -10.56
C ASP A 49 3.06 -14.59 -9.12
N THR A 50 3.42 -13.65 -8.25
CA THR A 50 4.10 -13.95 -6.98
C THR A 50 3.29 -13.59 -5.74
N ILE A 51 2.67 -12.42 -5.72
CA ILE A 51 1.94 -11.88 -4.57
C ILE A 51 0.57 -11.41 -5.06
N ASP A 52 -0.47 -11.88 -4.40
CA ASP A 52 -1.84 -11.41 -4.60
C ASP A 52 -2.10 -10.21 -3.68
N THR A 53 -2.15 -9.01 -4.26
CA THR A 53 -2.38 -7.76 -3.54
C THR A 53 -3.84 -7.57 -3.11
N HIS A 54 -4.76 -8.36 -3.66
CA HIS A 54 -6.17 -8.41 -3.27
C HIS A 54 -6.42 -9.35 -2.08
N ASP A 55 -5.45 -10.19 -1.71
CA ASP A 55 -5.51 -10.94 -0.46
C ASP A 55 -5.48 -9.99 0.75
N GLN A 56 -6.46 -10.13 1.64
CA GLN A 56 -6.62 -9.22 2.78
C GLN A 56 -5.37 -9.16 3.68
N LYS A 57 -4.65 -10.27 3.89
CA LYS A 57 -3.47 -10.27 4.76
C LYS A 57 -2.30 -9.58 4.09
N VAL A 58 -2.11 -9.80 2.79
CA VAL A 58 -1.11 -9.10 1.97
C VAL A 58 -1.42 -7.60 1.96
N TRP A 59 -2.67 -7.24 1.68
CA TRP A 59 -3.09 -5.84 1.63
C TRP A 59 -2.90 -5.12 2.97
N ASN A 60 -3.30 -5.75 4.09
CA ASN A 60 -3.09 -5.17 5.41
C ASN A 60 -1.61 -4.91 5.69
N TYR A 61 -0.72 -5.81 5.26
CA TYR A 61 0.72 -5.61 5.39
C TYR A 61 1.22 -4.47 4.50
N ILE A 62 0.87 -4.44 3.21
CA ILE A 62 1.21 -3.36 2.28
C ILE A 62 0.75 -2.01 2.81
N ARG A 63 -0.53 -1.90 3.20
CA ARG A 63 -1.12 -0.67 3.73
C ARG A 63 -0.37 -0.18 4.97
N SER A 64 0.02 -1.08 5.87
CA SER A 64 0.83 -0.69 7.05
C SER A 64 2.20 -0.11 6.71
N LYS A 65 2.74 -0.39 5.51
CA LYS A 65 4.03 0.14 5.04
C LYS A 65 3.90 1.42 4.22
N LEU A 66 2.72 1.66 3.66
CA LEU A 66 2.41 2.87 2.91
C LEU A 66 1.89 4.01 3.81
N LYS A 67 1.33 3.70 4.98
CA LYS A 67 0.86 4.72 5.94
C LYS A 67 2.01 5.52 6.56
N GLN A 68 1.80 6.82 6.69
CA GLN A 68 2.67 7.79 7.36
C GLN A 68 2.40 7.83 8.86
N PHE A 69 1.14 7.64 9.27
CA PHE A 69 0.74 7.61 10.67
C PHE A 69 0.56 6.16 11.12
N GLU A 70 1.38 5.74 12.07
CA GLU A 70 1.11 4.52 12.82
C GLU A 70 -0.03 4.81 13.82
N LEU A 71 -1.10 4.00 13.79
CA LEU A 71 -2.07 4.00 14.89
C LEU A 71 -1.38 3.34 16.08
N GLU A 72 -0.99 4.15 17.08
CA GLU A 72 -0.51 3.67 18.39
C GLU A 72 -1.53 2.75 19.09
#